data_AF-A0A2V5PCF0-F1
#
_entry.id   AF-A0A2V5PCF0-F1
#
_cell.length_a   1.000
_cell.length_b   1.000
_cell.length_c   1.000
_cell.angle_alpha   90.00
_cell.angle_beta   90.00
_cell.angle_gamma   90.00
#
_symmetry.space_group_name_H-M   'P 1'
#
loop_
_entity.id
_entity.type
_entity.pdbx_description
1 polymer ?
#
loop_
_entity_poly.entity_id
_entity_poly.type
_entity_poly.pdbx_seq_one_letter_code
_entity_poly.pdbx_strand_id
1 'polypeptide(L)'
;LSGKEVEKKENDAPDPPLAPRPEKLLAATGLAGLKTIAFDFRNSDEGTLFELFLGAPEATRQGILKLLVGEAKEHRPPAFVPADAVKFQRWRLDGQKAWAALEKMLGDVSPQFLATLNSILDLANANTKQKDPGFDIRRDLIGNLGDDMISYEKAPRGGPGAEGEAASLFLLGSPNAEQLAESLKCIFAVASAEGGAPAEREFLGRKIFSVPRPNVPLGLGNASKGGSRPKLNYAASSGYVAMSTDPALLEEFLRSSESQGKTLRETPGLVEAAQMVAGSGSSLFGYENQSETMRAELEALKKDGGAAANAALTSPLNGALGVPTPQVNFKEWMDFSLLPTYEKVAKYFYFTVYGGGATVEGLTLKLFAPTPPGLKGTQNSSTK
;
A
#
# COMPACT_ATOMS: atom_id res chain seq x y z
N LEU A 1 31.65 -43.54 -37.56
CA LEU A 1 30.41 -43.79 -36.79
C LEU A 1 30.26 -42.64 -35.79
N SER A 2 30.02 -41.44 -36.32
CA SER A 2 28.70 -40.78 -36.42
C SER A 2 28.21 -40.30 -35.07
N GLY A 3 28.44 -39.01 -34.82
CA GLY A 3 27.77 -38.26 -33.76
C GLY A 3 26.28 -38.13 -34.04
N LYS A 4 25.51 -37.99 -32.97
CA LYS A 4 24.17 -37.41 -33.02
C LYS A 4 24.22 -36.17 -32.11
N GLU A 5 24.30 -35.02 -32.76
CA GLU A 5 23.87 -33.75 -32.18
C GLU A 5 22.42 -33.92 -31.73
N VAL A 6 22.16 -33.57 -30.48
CA VAL A 6 20.80 -33.33 -30.02
C VAL A 6 20.45 -31.95 -30.54
N GLU A 7 19.76 -31.90 -31.69
CA GLU A 7 19.09 -30.70 -32.18
C GLU A 7 18.21 -30.13 -31.06
N LYS A 8 18.59 -28.96 -30.55
CA LYS A 8 17.64 -28.05 -29.90
C LYS A 8 16.60 -27.71 -30.95
N LYS A 9 15.39 -28.26 -30.80
CA LYS A 9 14.21 -27.69 -31.46
C LYS A 9 14.04 -26.27 -30.95
N GLU A 10 14.53 -25.32 -31.72
CA GLU A 10 14.12 -23.93 -31.66
C GLU A 10 12.61 -23.93 -31.94
N ASN A 11 11.82 -23.66 -30.90
CA ASN A 11 10.38 -23.47 -31.03
C ASN A 11 10.19 -22.17 -31.82
N ASP A 12 10.13 -22.29 -33.14
CA ASP A 12 9.88 -21.22 -34.10
C ASP A 12 8.38 -20.84 -34.12
N ALA A 13 7.80 -20.71 -32.92
CA ALA A 13 6.51 -20.06 -32.75
C ALA A 13 6.79 -18.55 -32.73
N PRO A 14 6.14 -17.74 -33.59
CA PRO A 14 6.27 -16.30 -33.49
C PRO A 14 5.92 -15.88 -32.07
N ASP A 15 6.84 -15.18 -31.40
CA ASP A 15 6.59 -14.59 -30.09
C ASP A 15 5.24 -13.88 -30.14
N PRO A 16 4.33 -14.12 -29.17
CA PRO A 16 3.06 -13.41 -29.13
C PRO A 16 3.35 -11.91 -29.22
N PRO A 17 2.69 -11.15 -30.11
CA PRO A 17 2.99 -9.74 -30.36
C PRO A 17 2.77 -8.81 -29.14
N LEU A 18 2.40 -9.37 -27.99
CA LEU A 18 2.10 -8.70 -26.73
C LEU A 18 2.95 -9.19 -25.55
N ALA A 19 3.85 -10.16 -25.74
CA ALA A 19 4.71 -10.63 -24.66
C ALA A 19 5.89 -9.66 -24.44
N PRO A 20 5.98 -8.96 -23.31
CA PRO A 20 7.13 -8.12 -23.02
C PRO A 20 8.40 -8.99 -22.92
N ARG A 21 9.46 -8.59 -23.62
CA ARG A 21 10.74 -9.32 -23.60
C ARG A 21 11.32 -9.32 -22.18
N PRO A 22 11.71 -10.49 -21.62
CA PRO A 22 12.25 -10.58 -20.27
C PRO A 22 13.43 -9.64 -20.00
N GLU A 23 14.32 -9.43 -20.98
CA GLU A 23 15.47 -8.53 -20.80
C GLU A 23 15.02 -7.06 -20.68
N LYS A 24 13.98 -6.67 -21.42
CA LYS A 24 13.41 -5.31 -21.33
C LYS A 24 12.68 -5.10 -20.01
N LEU A 25 11.99 -6.12 -19.49
CA LEU A 25 11.38 -6.07 -18.16
C LEU A 25 12.43 -5.91 -17.06
N LEU A 26 13.49 -6.72 -17.10
CA LEU A 26 14.58 -6.64 -16.11
C LEU A 26 15.33 -5.30 -16.16
N ALA A 27 15.56 -4.76 -17.36
CA ALA A 27 16.15 -3.44 -17.54
C ALA A 27 15.22 -2.32 -17.05
N ALA A 28 13.95 -2.36 -17.43
CA ALA A 28 12.97 -1.31 -17.10
C ALA A 28 12.55 -1.31 -15.63
N THR A 29 12.60 -2.44 -14.93
CA THR A 29 12.34 -2.52 -13.48
C THR A 29 13.47 -1.90 -12.65
N GLY A 30 14.65 -1.69 -13.25
CA GLY A 30 15.81 -1.10 -12.58
C GLY A 30 16.68 -2.11 -11.83
N LEU A 31 16.36 -3.41 -11.87
CA LEU A 31 17.10 -4.45 -11.14
C LEU A 31 18.57 -4.57 -11.57
N ALA A 32 18.90 -4.20 -12.81
CA ALA A 32 20.29 -4.13 -13.27
C ALA A 32 21.14 -3.08 -12.52
N GLY A 33 20.49 -2.08 -11.90
CA GLY A 33 21.14 -1.07 -11.06
C GLY A 33 21.42 -1.52 -9.64
N LEU A 34 20.89 -2.67 -9.21
CA LEU A 34 21.14 -3.25 -7.89
C LEU A 34 22.52 -3.91 -7.85
N LYS A 35 23.37 -3.47 -6.93
CA LYS A 35 24.74 -3.96 -6.73
C LYS A 35 24.85 -4.92 -5.57
N THR A 36 24.14 -4.64 -4.48
CA THR A 36 24.21 -5.44 -3.26
C THR A 36 22.84 -5.53 -2.60
N ILE A 37 22.65 -6.61 -1.86
CA ILE A 37 21.56 -6.77 -0.89
C ILE A 37 22.25 -7.12 0.42
N ALA A 38 22.02 -6.34 1.45
CA ALA A 38 22.49 -6.61 2.80
C ALA A 38 21.29 -6.63 3.75
N PHE A 39 21.30 -7.53 4.72
CA PHE A 39 20.30 -7.55 5.76
C PHE A 39 20.99 -7.68 7.12
N ASP A 40 20.34 -7.14 8.14
CA ASP A 40 20.79 -7.19 9.51
C ASP A 40 19.59 -7.49 10.43
N PHE A 41 19.83 -8.29 11.46
CA PHE A 41 18.82 -8.69 12.43
C PHE A 41 19.39 -8.55 13.83
N ARG A 42 18.75 -7.70 14.63
CA ARG A 42 19.15 -7.44 16.02
C ARG A 42 17.99 -7.73 16.96
N ASN A 43 18.29 -8.41 18.04
CA ASN A 43 17.35 -8.65 19.13
C ASN A 43 17.95 -8.10 20.43
N SER A 44 17.21 -7.26 21.13
CA SER A 44 17.62 -6.62 22.39
C SER A 44 16.45 -6.50 23.37
N ASP A 45 16.73 -6.02 24.58
CA ASP A 45 15.68 -5.76 25.59
C ASP A 45 14.66 -4.71 25.13
N GLU A 46 15.05 -3.83 24.21
CA GLU A 46 14.19 -2.79 23.64
C GLU A 46 13.24 -3.34 22.57
N GLY A 47 13.65 -4.40 21.86
CA GLY A 47 12.86 -5.04 20.82
C GLY A 47 13.69 -5.75 19.76
N THR A 48 13.03 -6.14 18.68
CA THR A 48 13.64 -6.76 17.50
C THR A 48 13.68 -5.77 16.35
N LEU A 49 14.87 -5.55 15.77
CA LEU A 49 15.11 -4.71 14.60
C LEU A 49 15.56 -5.59 13.43
N PHE A 50 14.90 -5.45 12.29
CA PHE A 50 15.34 -5.97 11.02
C PHE A 50 15.62 -4.81 10.07
N GLU A 51 16.76 -4.84 9.40
CA GLU A 51 17.17 -3.84 8.41
C GLU A 51 17.52 -4.54 7.11
N LEU A 52 17.00 -4.05 6.00
CA LEU A 52 17.32 -4.46 4.64
C LEU A 52 17.87 -3.25 3.89
N PHE A 53 19.04 -3.40 3.30
CA PHE A 53 19.68 -2.41 2.46
C PHE A 53 19.84 -2.95 1.04
N LEU A 54 19.36 -2.17 0.08
CA LEU A 54 19.53 -2.39 -1.35
C LEU A 54 20.57 -1.39 -1.86
N GLY A 55 21.79 -1.88 -2.14
CA GLY A 55 22.86 -1.08 -2.72
C GLY A 55 22.54 -0.74 -4.16
N ALA A 56 21.85 0.38 -4.36
CA ALA A 56 21.45 0.89 -5.65
C ALA A 56 21.85 2.37 -5.71
N PRO A 57 23.07 2.68 -6.20
CA PRO A 57 23.54 4.06 -6.30
C PRO A 57 22.55 4.94 -7.04
N GLU A 58 22.38 6.19 -6.59
CA GLU A 58 21.38 7.10 -7.14
C GLU A 58 21.49 7.24 -8.67
N ALA A 59 22.72 7.37 -9.19
CA ALA A 59 23.00 7.49 -10.61
C ALA A 59 22.54 6.29 -11.46
N THR A 60 22.38 5.11 -10.85
CA THR A 60 21.97 3.88 -11.54
C THR A 60 20.50 3.51 -11.31
N ARG A 61 19.75 4.28 -10.51
CA ARG A 61 18.33 4.00 -10.25
C ARG A 61 17.48 4.25 -11.49
N GLN A 62 16.73 3.24 -11.89
CA GLN A 62 15.73 3.30 -12.94
C GLN A 62 14.48 2.55 -12.49
N GLY A 63 13.37 2.77 -13.19
CA GLY A 63 12.15 2.00 -12.96
C GLY A 63 11.65 2.03 -11.51
N ILE A 64 11.40 0.84 -10.97
CA ILE A 64 10.87 0.65 -9.61
C ILE A 64 11.84 1.21 -8.56
N LEU A 65 13.15 1.06 -8.74
CA LEU A 65 14.13 1.62 -7.78
C LEU A 65 14.08 3.14 -7.72
N LYS A 66 13.63 3.81 -8.80
CA LYS A 66 13.42 5.27 -8.81
C LYS A 66 12.06 5.64 -8.19
N LEU A 67 11.04 4.81 -8.36
CA LEU A 67 9.73 4.97 -7.72
C LEU A 67 9.77 4.75 -6.20
N LEU A 68 10.67 3.91 -5.72
CA LEU A 68 10.87 3.66 -4.29
C LEU A 68 11.53 4.84 -3.54
N VAL A 69 12.09 5.80 -4.27
CA VAL A 69 12.69 7.00 -3.68
C VAL A 69 11.60 8.01 -3.38
N GLY A 70 11.19 8.08 -2.12
CA GLY A 70 10.34 9.16 -1.65
C GLY A 70 11.11 10.44 -1.30
N GLU A 71 10.36 11.50 -1.06
CA GLU A 71 10.81 12.80 -0.58
C GLU A 71 11.09 12.73 0.92
N ALA A 72 12.26 13.21 1.35
CA ALA A 72 12.65 13.24 2.76
C ALA A 72 11.88 14.32 3.55
N LYS A 73 10.58 14.09 3.76
CA LYS A 73 9.63 14.98 4.44
C LYS A 73 9.00 14.29 5.66
N GLU A 74 8.24 15.04 6.45
CA GLU A 74 7.56 14.56 7.67
C GLU A 74 6.67 13.35 7.37
N HIS A 75 7.05 12.16 7.84
CA HIS A 75 6.39 10.90 7.53
C HIS A 75 5.65 10.29 8.73
N ARG A 76 5.65 10.93 9.91
CA ARG A 76 4.92 10.42 11.07
C ARG A 76 3.41 10.44 10.84
N PRO A 77 2.63 9.58 11.53
CA PRO A 77 1.17 9.58 11.43
C PRO A 77 0.61 10.96 11.66
N PRO A 78 -0.34 11.52 10.89
CA PRO A 78 -1.00 12.80 11.18
C PRO A 78 -1.90 12.80 12.43
N ALA A 79 -2.29 13.99 12.90
CA ALA A 79 -3.15 14.12 14.08
C ALA A 79 -4.61 13.66 13.83
N PHE A 80 -5.05 13.61 12.57
CA PHE A 80 -6.37 13.07 12.23
C PHE A 80 -6.44 11.54 12.25
N VAL A 81 -5.31 10.84 12.35
CA VAL A 81 -5.29 9.37 12.39
C VAL A 81 -5.70 8.94 13.79
N PRO A 82 -6.81 8.20 13.94
CA PRO A 82 -7.32 7.85 15.25
C PRO A 82 -6.45 6.78 15.93
N ALA A 83 -6.47 6.74 17.27
CA ALA A 83 -5.69 5.78 18.05
C ALA A 83 -6.12 4.32 17.89
N ASP A 84 -7.33 4.07 17.38
CA ASP A 84 -7.86 2.72 17.11
C ASP A 84 -7.55 2.21 15.69
N ALA A 85 -6.67 2.91 14.95
CA ALA A 85 -6.13 2.41 13.71
C ALA A 85 -5.30 1.14 13.96
N VAL A 86 -5.64 0.06 13.25
CA VAL A 86 -4.95 -1.23 13.32
C VAL A 86 -3.75 -1.25 12.37
N LYS A 87 -3.87 -0.60 11.21
CA LYS A 87 -2.77 -0.41 10.26
C LYS A 87 -2.69 1.04 9.84
N PHE A 88 -1.49 1.54 9.67
CA PHE A 88 -1.22 2.87 9.16
C PHE A 88 0.01 2.85 8.26
N GLN A 89 -0.03 3.59 7.16
CA GLN A 89 1.12 3.85 6.31
C GLN A 89 1.07 5.29 5.82
N ARG A 90 2.25 5.91 5.74
CA ARG A 90 2.46 7.17 5.05
C ARG A 90 3.70 7.10 4.20
N TRP A 91 3.55 7.49 2.94
CA TRP A 91 4.63 7.53 1.99
C TRP A 91 4.69 8.90 1.32
N ARG A 92 5.81 9.57 1.51
CA ARG A 92 6.15 10.82 0.87
C ARG A 92 6.66 10.57 -0.53
N LEU A 93 5.76 10.37 -1.48
CA LEU A 93 6.11 10.12 -2.87
C LEU A 93 5.54 11.23 -3.74
N ASP A 94 6.41 11.97 -4.44
CA ASP A 94 6.00 12.98 -5.42
C ASP A 94 5.23 12.31 -6.57
N GLY A 95 3.92 12.52 -6.60
CA GLY A 95 3.03 11.87 -7.57
C GLY A 95 3.29 12.29 -9.01
N GLN A 96 3.78 13.50 -9.26
CA GLN A 96 4.14 13.95 -10.61
C GLN A 96 5.42 13.27 -11.09
N LYS A 97 6.44 13.19 -10.24
CA LYS A 97 7.66 12.44 -10.54
C LYS A 97 7.38 10.94 -10.68
N ALA A 98 6.51 10.39 -9.83
CA ALA A 98 6.10 8.99 -9.90
C ALA A 98 5.35 8.70 -11.20
N TRP A 99 4.44 9.58 -11.62
CA TRP A 99 3.76 9.47 -12.91
C TRP A 99 4.74 9.52 -14.08
N ALA A 100 5.65 10.49 -14.10
CA ALA A 100 6.66 10.60 -15.15
C ALA A 100 7.59 9.36 -15.21
N ALA A 101 7.96 8.81 -14.05
CA ALA A 101 8.73 7.58 -13.97
C ALA A 101 7.95 6.36 -14.47
N LEU A 102 6.64 6.26 -14.18
CA LEU A 102 5.75 5.23 -14.72
C LEU A 102 5.66 5.30 -16.25
N GLU A 103 5.43 6.49 -16.82
CA GLU A 103 5.37 6.70 -18.26
C GLU A 103 6.68 6.29 -18.95
N LYS A 104 7.81 6.71 -18.37
CA LYS A 104 9.13 6.32 -18.84
C LYS A 104 9.30 4.80 -18.80
N MET A 105 8.96 4.16 -17.68
CA MET A 105 9.07 2.72 -17.52
C MET A 105 8.23 1.97 -18.56
N LEU A 106 6.97 2.39 -18.77
CA LEU A 106 6.09 1.78 -19.77
C LEU A 106 6.66 1.93 -21.18
N GLY A 107 7.19 3.10 -21.53
CA GLY A 107 7.85 3.35 -22.82
C GLY A 107 9.11 2.50 -23.02
N ASP A 108 9.94 2.39 -21.97
CA ASP A 108 11.17 1.59 -21.98
C ASP A 108 10.86 0.07 -22.10
N VAL A 109 9.77 -0.41 -21.49
CA VAL A 109 9.25 -1.79 -21.67
C VAL A 109 8.74 -1.98 -23.11
N SER A 110 7.81 -1.13 -23.54
CA SER A 110 7.21 -1.18 -24.88
C SER A 110 6.57 0.16 -25.25
N PRO A 111 6.98 0.79 -26.37
CA PRO A 111 6.30 1.97 -26.90
C PRO A 111 4.79 1.77 -27.09
N GLN A 112 4.35 0.55 -27.36
CA GLN A 112 2.93 0.21 -27.51
C GLN A 112 2.16 0.34 -26.19
N PHE A 113 2.77 0.02 -25.04
CA PHE A 113 2.13 0.18 -23.73
C PHE A 113 1.93 1.66 -23.38
N LEU A 114 2.93 2.48 -23.66
CA LEU A 114 2.83 3.92 -23.49
C LEU A 114 1.77 4.54 -24.43
N ALA A 115 1.73 4.10 -25.70
CA ALA A 115 0.69 4.50 -26.64
C ALA A 115 -0.73 4.10 -26.16
N THR A 116 -0.87 2.92 -25.58
CA THR A 116 -2.13 2.44 -25.00
C THR A 116 -2.57 3.33 -23.83
N LEU A 117 -1.65 3.64 -22.91
CA LEU A 117 -1.92 4.55 -21.79
C LEU A 117 -2.36 5.94 -22.29
N ASN A 118 -1.62 6.52 -23.24
CA ASN A 118 -1.96 7.82 -23.82
C ASN A 118 -3.34 7.80 -24.48
N SER A 119 -3.69 6.73 -25.20
CA SER A 119 -5.02 6.59 -25.82
C SER A 119 -6.15 6.56 -24.79
N ILE A 120 -5.94 5.91 -23.63
CA ILE A 120 -6.91 5.90 -22.53
C ILE A 120 -7.08 7.31 -21.95
N LEU A 121 -5.97 8.03 -21.75
CA LEU A 121 -6.00 9.41 -21.24
C LEU A 121 -6.68 10.35 -22.23
N ASP A 122 -6.41 10.21 -23.53
CA ASP A 122 -7.02 11.03 -24.58
C ASP A 122 -8.52 10.78 -24.68
N LEU A 123 -8.96 9.52 -24.57
CA LEU A 123 -10.37 9.18 -24.50
C LEU A 123 -11.06 9.80 -23.27
N ALA A 124 -10.44 9.69 -22.09
CA ALA A 124 -10.95 10.30 -20.86
C ALA A 124 -11.02 11.83 -20.98
N ASN A 125 -9.99 12.44 -21.56
CA ASN A 125 -9.90 13.88 -21.78
C ASN A 125 -10.98 14.35 -22.75
N ALA A 126 -11.15 13.68 -23.89
CA ALA A 126 -12.16 14.01 -24.89
C ALA A 126 -13.59 13.88 -24.33
N ASN A 127 -13.88 12.81 -23.59
CA ASN A 127 -15.18 12.60 -22.96
C ASN A 127 -15.50 13.69 -21.93
N THR A 128 -14.49 14.15 -21.19
CA THR A 128 -14.68 15.21 -20.18
C THR A 128 -14.83 16.58 -20.83
N LYS A 129 -14.08 16.85 -21.91
CA LYS A 129 -14.16 18.09 -22.70
C LYS A 129 -15.52 18.35 -23.32
N GLN A 130 -16.35 17.32 -23.53
CA GLN A 130 -17.74 17.49 -23.96
C GLN A 130 -18.59 18.26 -22.93
N LYS A 131 -18.26 18.16 -21.64
CA LYS A 131 -18.97 18.81 -20.53
C LYS A 131 -18.21 20.01 -19.98
N ASP A 132 -16.88 19.96 -20.00
CA ASP A 132 -15.99 21.03 -19.57
C ASP A 132 -14.92 21.29 -20.64
N PRO A 133 -15.17 22.20 -21.60
CA PRO A 133 -14.23 22.51 -22.68
C PRO A 133 -12.85 22.98 -22.21
N GLY A 134 -12.75 23.49 -20.97
CA GLY A 134 -11.50 23.98 -20.39
C GLY A 134 -10.65 22.89 -19.75
N PHE A 135 -11.19 21.68 -19.57
CA PHE A 135 -10.52 20.56 -18.91
C PHE A 135 -9.28 20.09 -19.66
N ASP A 136 -8.21 19.78 -18.94
CA ASP A 136 -7.03 19.12 -19.47
C ASP A 136 -6.53 18.06 -18.47
N ILE A 137 -6.56 16.79 -18.86
CA ILE A 137 -6.18 15.68 -17.98
C ILE A 137 -4.74 15.77 -17.45
N ARG A 138 -3.81 16.33 -18.23
CA ARG A 138 -2.40 16.46 -17.81
C ARG A 138 -2.27 17.55 -16.75
N ARG A 139 -2.94 18.69 -16.93
CA ARG A 139 -2.95 19.80 -15.98
C ARG A 139 -3.79 19.51 -14.74
N ASP A 140 -5.02 19.05 -14.91
CA ASP A 140 -6.06 19.05 -13.88
C ASP A 140 -6.07 17.77 -13.02
N LEU A 141 -5.56 16.66 -13.55
CA LEU A 141 -5.39 15.40 -12.81
C LEU A 141 -3.93 15.21 -12.43
N ILE A 142 -3.04 15.06 -13.41
CA ILE A 142 -1.63 14.72 -13.14
C ILE A 142 -0.89 15.88 -12.47
N GLY A 143 -1.08 17.12 -12.95
CA GLY A 143 -0.49 18.32 -12.35
C GLY A 143 -0.95 18.63 -10.93
N ASN A 144 -2.06 18.02 -10.49
CA ASN A 144 -2.59 18.14 -9.13
C ASN A 144 -2.24 16.94 -8.24
N LEU A 145 -1.39 16.01 -8.68
CA LEU A 145 -0.84 14.99 -7.78
C LEU A 145 0.14 15.62 -6.80
N GLY A 146 -0.08 15.43 -5.50
CA GLY A 146 0.81 15.87 -4.44
C GLY A 146 1.88 14.84 -4.11
N ASP A 147 2.50 15.01 -2.94
CA ASP A 147 3.68 14.26 -2.52
C ASP A 147 3.46 13.42 -1.25
N ASP A 148 2.21 13.17 -0.88
CA ASP A 148 1.85 12.56 0.39
C ASP A 148 0.73 11.56 0.20
N MET A 149 1.05 10.28 0.37
CA MET A 149 0.09 9.20 0.32
C MET A 149 -0.05 8.63 1.72
N ILE A 150 -1.28 8.56 2.23
CA ILE A 150 -1.57 7.97 3.54
C ILE A 150 -2.63 6.90 3.38
N SER A 151 -2.47 5.78 4.06
CA SER A 151 -3.54 4.81 4.26
C SER A 151 -3.63 4.41 5.71
N TYR A 152 -4.84 4.10 6.18
CA TYR A 152 -5.02 3.43 7.44
C TYR A 152 -6.27 2.57 7.45
N GLU A 153 -6.26 1.57 8.32
CA GLU A 153 -7.34 0.60 8.47
C GLU A 153 -7.77 0.52 9.94
N LYS A 154 -9.07 0.33 10.16
CA LYS A 154 -9.65 0.04 11.47
C LYS A 154 -10.12 -1.41 11.51
N ALA A 155 -10.22 -1.97 12.71
CA ALA A 155 -10.80 -3.30 12.88
C ALA A 155 -12.22 -3.37 12.29
N PRO A 156 -12.63 -4.50 11.70
CA PRO A 156 -14.00 -4.69 11.21
C PRO A 156 -15.05 -4.38 12.29
N ARG A 157 -16.15 -3.74 11.89
CA ARG A 157 -17.29 -3.48 12.78
C ARG A 157 -17.89 -4.83 13.19
N GLY A 158 -17.93 -5.11 14.50
CA GLY A 158 -18.35 -6.41 15.04
C GLY A 158 -17.23 -7.24 15.65
N GLY A 159 -15.97 -6.81 15.50
CA GLY A 159 -14.81 -7.46 16.11
C GLY A 159 -14.17 -8.54 15.21
N PRO A 160 -13.21 -9.30 15.75
CA PRO A 160 -12.51 -10.35 15.03
C PRO A 160 -13.43 -11.40 14.43
N GLY A 161 -13.17 -11.73 13.16
CA GLY A 161 -13.94 -12.73 12.44
C GLY A 161 -15.40 -12.34 12.19
N ALA A 162 -15.76 -11.05 12.30
CA ALA A 162 -16.96 -10.51 11.67
C ALA A 162 -16.81 -10.61 10.14
N GLU A 163 -17.87 -11.05 9.46
CA GLU A 163 -17.90 -11.06 8.00
C GLU A 163 -17.95 -9.61 7.48
N GLY A 164 -16.87 -9.15 6.86
CA GLY A 164 -16.78 -7.82 6.29
C GLY A 164 -15.34 -7.44 5.94
N GLU A 165 -15.16 -6.63 4.90
CA GLU A 165 -13.86 -6.04 4.55
C GLU A 165 -13.45 -5.04 5.66
N ALA A 166 -12.17 -5.01 6.00
CA ALA A 166 -11.65 -4.03 6.96
C ALA A 166 -11.95 -2.60 6.46
N ALA A 167 -12.39 -1.73 7.36
CA ALA A 167 -12.67 -0.34 7.02
C ALA A 167 -11.33 0.37 6.74
N SER A 168 -11.10 0.73 5.48
CA SER A 168 -9.85 1.33 5.00
C SER A 168 -10.08 2.73 4.45
N LEU A 169 -9.15 3.65 4.71
CA LEU A 169 -9.10 4.98 4.12
C LEU A 169 -7.78 5.15 3.39
N PHE A 170 -7.83 5.65 2.16
CA PHE A 170 -6.69 6.12 1.40
C PHE A 170 -6.78 7.62 1.19
N LEU A 171 -5.66 8.31 1.30
CA LEU A 171 -5.55 9.76 1.21
C LEU A 171 -4.43 10.08 0.22
N LEU A 172 -4.77 10.83 -0.82
CA LEU A 172 -3.81 11.34 -1.79
C LEU A 172 -3.69 12.85 -1.62
N GLY A 173 -2.50 13.30 -1.21
CA GLY A 173 -2.19 14.71 -1.09
C GLY A 173 -2.29 15.42 -2.44
N SER A 174 -2.70 16.68 -2.42
CA SER A 174 -2.83 17.49 -3.62
C SER A 174 -2.63 18.97 -3.31
N PRO A 175 -1.92 19.74 -4.16
CA PRO A 175 -1.92 21.20 -4.08
C PRO A 175 -3.31 21.81 -4.36
N ASN A 176 -4.21 21.09 -5.03
CA ASN A 176 -5.59 21.50 -5.30
C ASN A 176 -6.52 20.28 -5.22
N ALA A 177 -6.86 19.88 -3.99
CA ALA A 177 -7.59 18.64 -3.73
C ALA A 177 -9.00 18.64 -4.31
N GLU A 178 -9.68 19.78 -4.31
CA GLU A 178 -11.01 19.95 -4.91
C GLU A 178 -10.96 19.70 -6.42
N GLN A 179 -9.99 20.31 -7.11
CA GLN A 179 -9.80 20.09 -8.54
C GLN A 179 -9.39 18.65 -8.85
N LEU A 180 -8.53 18.03 -8.03
CA LEU A 180 -8.15 16.64 -8.18
C LEU A 180 -9.34 15.69 -7.99
N ALA A 181 -10.18 15.92 -6.99
CA ALA A 181 -11.37 15.12 -6.76
C ALA A 181 -12.37 15.24 -7.92
N GLU A 182 -12.60 16.45 -8.41
CA GLU A 182 -13.47 16.68 -9.58
C GLU A 182 -12.89 16.03 -10.85
N SER A 183 -11.56 16.07 -11.06
CA SER A 183 -10.93 15.48 -12.23
C SER A 183 -10.94 13.94 -12.21
N LEU A 184 -10.93 13.29 -11.04
CA LEU A 184 -11.05 11.82 -10.94
C LEU A 184 -12.32 11.25 -11.57
N LYS A 185 -13.37 12.06 -11.74
CA LYS A 185 -14.58 11.66 -12.47
C LYS A 185 -14.25 11.18 -13.89
N CYS A 186 -13.24 11.75 -14.56
CA CYS A 186 -12.88 11.36 -15.92
C CYS A 186 -12.31 9.94 -15.99
N ILE A 187 -11.46 9.57 -15.02
CA ILE A 187 -10.85 8.24 -14.95
C ILE A 187 -11.90 7.21 -14.55
N PHE A 188 -12.74 7.51 -13.55
CA PHE A 188 -13.76 6.57 -13.11
C PHE A 188 -14.89 6.38 -14.14
N ALA A 189 -15.20 7.40 -14.94
CA ALA A 189 -16.13 7.26 -16.07
C ALA A 189 -15.64 6.21 -17.09
N VAL A 190 -14.33 6.18 -17.39
CA VAL A 190 -13.74 5.16 -18.28
C VAL A 190 -13.59 3.80 -17.59
N ALA A 191 -13.24 3.78 -16.30
CA ALA A 191 -12.99 2.54 -15.56
C ALA A 191 -14.27 1.80 -15.10
N SER A 192 -15.42 2.47 -15.06
CA SER A 192 -16.69 1.86 -14.65
C SER A 192 -17.34 1.12 -15.83
N ALA A 193 -17.46 -0.20 -15.73
CA ALA A 193 -18.16 -1.03 -16.73
C ALA A 193 -19.65 -0.69 -16.86
N GLU A 194 -20.23 -0.04 -15.85
CA GLU A 194 -21.64 0.37 -15.79
C GLU A 194 -21.89 1.74 -16.44
N GLY A 195 -20.85 2.49 -16.82
CA GLY A 195 -20.97 3.75 -17.57
C GLY A 195 -21.89 4.77 -16.88
N GLY A 196 -21.40 5.43 -15.83
CA GLY A 196 -22.18 6.44 -15.11
C GLY A 196 -21.31 7.55 -14.52
N ALA A 197 -21.85 8.77 -14.49
CA ALA A 197 -21.24 9.84 -13.72
C ALA A 197 -21.25 9.46 -12.22
N PRO A 198 -20.21 9.79 -11.45
CA PRO A 198 -20.19 9.51 -10.02
C PRO A 198 -21.43 10.10 -9.33
N ALA A 199 -22.07 9.32 -8.45
CA ALA A 199 -23.18 9.85 -7.67
C ALA A 199 -22.63 10.89 -6.69
N GLU A 200 -23.25 12.06 -6.64
CA GLU A 200 -22.85 13.17 -5.79
C GLU A 200 -23.79 13.29 -4.59
N ARG A 201 -23.22 13.52 -3.41
CA ARG A 201 -23.97 13.93 -2.22
C ARG A 201 -23.19 14.99 -1.47
N GLU A 202 -23.91 15.86 -0.76
CA GLU A 202 -23.28 16.82 0.14
C GLU A 202 -23.13 16.26 1.55
N PHE A 203 -22.03 16.64 2.19
CA PHE A 203 -21.74 16.30 3.57
C PHE A 203 -20.83 17.38 4.18
N LEU A 204 -21.30 18.06 5.22
CA LEU A 204 -20.60 19.19 5.87
C LEU A 204 -20.15 20.28 4.87
N GLY A 205 -20.99 20.59 3.88
CA GLY A 205 -20.68 21.57 2.83
C GLY A 205 -19.63 21.11 1.81
N ARG A 206 -19.24 19.82 1.83
CA ARG A 206 -18.30 19.19 0.89
C ARG A 206 -19.03 18.20 0.01
N LYS A 207 -18.56 18.03 -1.23
CA LYS A 207 -19.07 17.00 -2.14
C LYS A 207 -18.39 15.67 -1.88
N ILE A 208 -19.19 14.62 -1.72
CA ILE A 208 -18.75 13.23 -1.73
C ILE A 208 -19.21 12.60 -3.04
N PHE A 209 -18.25 12.05 -3.77
CA PHE A 209 -18.48 11.29 -5.00
C PHE A 209 -18.51 9.81 -4.71
N SER A 210 -19.40 9.07 -5.36
CA SER A 210 -19.53 7.63 -5.21
C SER A 210 -19.52 6.94 -6.57
N VAL A 211 -18.62 5.97 -6.75
CA VAL A 211 -18.48 5.18 -7.98
C VAL A 211 -18.51 3.68 -7.66
N PRO A 212 -18.93 2.82 -8.61
CA PRO A 212 -18.65 1.40 -8.50
C PRO A 212 -17.13 1.19 -8.29
N ARG A 213 -16.71 0.33 -7.36
CA ARG A 213 -15.28 0.13 -7.07
C ARG A 213 -14.55 -0.25 -8.36
N PRO A 214 -13.57 0.56 -8.79
CA PRO A 214 -12.81 0.28 -10.00
C PRO A 214 -11.89 -0.91 -9.73
N ASN A 215 -11.59 -1.69 -10.77
CA ASN A 215 -10.77 -2.92 -10.66
C ASN A 215 -9.25 -2.62 -10.55
N VAL A 216 -8.88 -1.46 -9.97
CA VAL A 216 -7.49 -1.00 -9.85
C VAL A 216 -6.95 -1.23 -8.44
N PRO A 217 -5.72 -1.75 -8.29
CA PRO A 217 -5.09 -1.92 -7.00
C PRO A 217 -4.57 -0.57 -6.47
N LEU A 218 -5.45 0.24 -5.87
CA LEU A 218 -5.12 1.54 -5.27
C LEU A 218 -4.68 1.43 -3.79
N GLY A 219 -4.15 0.28 -3.37
CA GLY A 219 -3.90 0.01 -1.94
C GLY A 219 -5.18 -0.06 -1.08
N LEU A 220 -6.34 -0.03 -1.72
CA LEU A 220 -7.67 -0.17 -1.12
C LEU A 220 -8.05 -1.65 -1.04
N GLY A 221 -7.32 -2.46 -0.25
CA GLY A 221 -7.64 -3.88 -0.01
C GLY A 221 -7.73 -4.77 -1.27
N ASN A 222 -7.71 -6.10 -1.08
CA ASN A 222 -7.98 -7.01 -2.19
C ASN A 222 -9.47 -7.02 -2.52
N ALA A 223 -9.80 -7.05 -3.81
CA ALA A 223 -11.18 -7.19 -4.28
C ALA A 223 -11.83 -8.43 -3.64
N SER A 224 -12.90 -8.21 -2.89
CA SER A 224 -13.72 -9.27 -2.31
C SER A 224 -14.26 -10.19 -3.43
N LYS A 225 -13.88 -11.47 -3.40
CA LYS A 225 -14.49 -12.50 -4.25
C LYS A 225 -15.89 -12.80 -3.72
N GLY A 226 -16.91 -12.36 -4.46
CA GLY A 226 -18.31 -12.76 -4.24
C GLY A 226 -19.06 -11.89 -3.24
N GLY A 227 -19.66 -10.81 -3.74
CA GLY A 227 -20.54 -9.90 -3.00
C GLY A 227 -20.86 -8.68 -3.85
N SER A 228 -21.94 -7.95 -3.52
CA SER A 228 -22.20 -6.63 -4.11
C SER A 228 -20.94 -5.79 -3.99
N ARG A 229 -20.34 -5.37 -5.12
CA ARG A 229 -19.10 -4.59 -5.12
C ARG A 229 -19.31 -3.34 -4.26
N PRO A 230 -18.57 -3.15 -3.15
CA PRO A 230 -18.74 -1.96 -2.33
C PRO A 230 -18.43 -0.73 -3.19
N LYS A 231 -19.21 0.34 -3.03
CA LYS A 231 -18.95 1.59 -3.76
C LYS A 231 -17.68 2.24 -3.20
N LEU A 232 -16.86 2.81 -4.09
CA LEU A 232 -15.77 3.69 -3.69
C LEU A 232 -16.34 5.10 -3.50
N ASN A 233 -16.16 5.65 -2.31
CA ASN A 233 -16.55 7.00 -1.96
C ASN A 233 -15.30 7.86 -1.85
N TYR A 234 -15.31 9.08 -2.38
CA TYR A 234 -14.18 9.98 -2.26
C TYR A 234 -14.58 11.46 -2.16
N ALA A 235 -13.77 12.25 -1.47
CA ALA A 235 -14.00 13.67 -1.25
C ALA A 235 -12.69 14.43 -1.01
N ALA A 236 -12.67 15.71 -1.36
CA ALA A 236 -11.58 16.62 -1.02
C ALA A 236 -11.75 17.15 0.42
N SER A 237 -10.69 17.08 1.23
CA SER A 237 -10.61 17.75 2.53
C SER A 237 -9.17 17.86 3.01
N SER A 238 -8.85 18.96 3.69
CA SER A 238 -7.58 19.15 4.40
C SER A 238 -6.32 18.99 3.51
N GLY A 239 -6.42 19.32 2.21
CA GLY A 239 -5.33 19.14 1.25
C GLY A 239 -5.18 17.72 0.69
N TYR A 240 -6.15 16.84 0.95
CA TYR A 240 -6.17 15.46 0.46
C TYR A 240 -7.45 15.17 -0.33
N VAL A 241 -7.34 14.26 -1.29
CA VAL A 241 -8.47 13.49 -1.78
C VAL A 241 -8.54 12.19 -0.98
N ALA A 242 -9.54 12.09 -0.12
CA ALA A 242 -9.81 10.93 0.71
C ALA A 242 -10.70 9.94 -0.05
N MET A 243 -10.39 8.65 0.02
CA MET A 243 -11.06 7.57 -0.70
C MET A 243 -11.30 6.38 0.24
N SER A 244 -12.51 5.85 0.28
CA SER A 244 -12.87 4.69 1.11
C SER A 244 -14.02 3.87 0.53
N THR A 245 -13.99 2.57 0.76
CA THR A 245 -15.14 1.68 0.57
C THR A 245 -16.10 1.67 1.77
N ASP A 246 -15.72 2.28 2.89
CA ASP A 246 -16.54 2.49 4.08
C ASP A 246 -16.96 3.96 4.19
N PRO A 247 -18.22 4.31 3.86
CA PRO A 247 -18.71 5.69 3.92
C PRO A 247 -18.57 6.33 5.30
N ALA A 248 -18.74 5.55 6.37
CA ALA A 248 -18.68 6.10 7.73
C ALA A 248 -17.24 6.41 8.15
N LEU A 249 -16.24 5.64 7.65
CA LEU A 249 -14.83 5.99 7.85
C LEU A 249 -14.43 7.26 7.09
N LEU A 250 -14.92 7.42 5.85
CA LEU A 250 -14.71 8.66 5.10
C LEU A 250 -15.32 9.86 5.85
N GLU A 251 -16.56 9.73 6.33
CA GLU A 251 -17.21 10.81 7.07
C GLU A 251 -16.55 11.08 8.44
N GLU A 252 -16.00 10.07 9.10
CA GLU A 252 -15.17 10.23 10.30
C GLU A 252 -13.95 11.12 10.00
N PHE A 253 -13.23 10.85 8.90
CA PHE A 253 -12.13 11.71 8.45
C PHE A 253 -12.59 13.13 8.12
N LEU A 254 -13.74 13.30 7.46
CA LEU A 254 -14.27 14.64 7.13
C LEU A 254 -14.67 15.45 8.39
N ARG A 255 -14.92 14.78 9.52
CA ARG A 255 -15.15 15.40 10.84
C ARG A 255 -13.86 15.57 11.66
N SER A 256 -12.70 15.08 11.18
CA SER A 256 -11.50 14.98 12.01
C SER A 256 -10.96 16.32 12.53
N SER A 257 -11.26 17.42 11.84
CA SER A 257 -10.90 18.78 12.29
C SER A 257 -11.61 19.21 13.58
N GLU A 258 -12.74 18.57 13.91
CA GLU A 258 -13.54 18.85 15.10
C GLU A 258 -13.32 17.80 16.21
N SER A 259 -12.60 16.71 15.89
CA SER A 259 -12.37 15.62 16.83
C SER A 259 -11.29 15.96 17.85
N GLN A 260 -11.60 15.78 19.12
CA GLN A 260 -10.65 15.80 20.24
C GLN A 260 -10.26 14.39 20.71
N GLY A 261 -10.51 13.37 19.88
CA GLY A 261 -10.19 11.98 20.19
C GLY A 261 -8.68 11.74 20.26
N LYS A 262 -8.30 10.65 20.93
CA LYS A 262 -6.91 10.18 20.94
C LYS A 262 -6.48 9.79 19.53
N THR A 263 -5.25 10.15 19.20
CA THR A 263 -4.62 9.99 17.90
C THR A 263 -3.59 8.87 17.95
N LEU A 264 -3.28 8.28 16.80
CA LEU A 264 -2.26 7.22 16.71
C LEU A 264 -0.91 7.68 17.25
N ARG A 265 -0.56 8.97 17.08
CA ARG A 265 0.68 9.58 17.59
C ARG A 265 0.82 9.47 19.12
N GLU A 266 -0.28 9.39 19.84
CA GLU A 266 -0.32 9.31 21.30
C GLU A 266 -0.17 7.87 21.82
N THR A 267 0.05 6.90 20.93
CA THR A 267 0.33 5.52 21.32
C THR A 267 1.65 5.45 22.10
N PRO A 268 1.64 4.92 23.34
CA PRO A 268 2.84 4.83 24.16
C PRO A 268 3.97 4.04 23.49
N GLY A 269 5.18 4.59 23.46
CA GLY A 269 6.34 3.95 22.83
C GLY A 269 6.43 4.11 21.31
N LEU A 270 5.42 4.69 20.65
CA LEU A 270 5.42 4.83 19.18
C LEU A 270 6.49 5.81 18.70
N VAL A 271 6.73 6.90 19.44
CA VAL A 271 7.73 7.91 19.07
C VAL A 271 9.13 7.32 19.13
N GLU A 272 9.42 6.56 20.18
CA GLU A 272 10.70 5.86 20.39
C GLU A 272 10.89 4.78 19.32
N ALA A 273 9.86 3.96 19.07
CA ALA A 273 9.90 2.95 18.01
C ALA A 273 10.10 3.57 16.63
N ALA A 274 9.45 4.71 16.35
CA ALA A 274 9.60 5.41 15.09
C ALA A 274 11.04 5.90 14.84
N GLN A 275 11.77 6.28 15.90
CA GLN A 275 13.18 6.65 15.79
C GLN A 275 14.09 5.49 15.38
N MET A 276 13.68 4.24 15.62
CA MET A 276 14.46 3.04 15.22
C MET A 276 14.37 2.76 13.72
N VAL A 277 13.30 3.23 13.06
CA VAL A 277 13.04 2.97 11.64
C VAL A 277 13.15 4.23 10.77
N ALA A 278 13.12 5.42 11.39
CA ALA A 278 13.34 6.69 10.72
C ALA A 278 14.82 7.09 10.77
N GLY A 279 15.34 7.58 9.65
CA GLY A 279 16.70 8.11 9.52
C GLY A 279 16.76 9.27 8.53
N SER A 280 17.97 9.74 8.25
CA SER A 280 18.21 10.72 7.20
C SER A 280 17.74 10.18 5.85
N GLY A 281 16.81 10.87 5.19
CA GLY A 281 16.23 10.41 3.92
C GLY A 281 14.98 9.54 4.05
N SER A 282 14.44 9.36 5.26
CA SER A 282 13.17 8.63 5.44
C SER A 282 11.99 9.36 4.79
N SER A 283 11.22 8.59 4.02
CA SER A 283 10.04 9.04 3.30
C SER A 283 8.84 8.14 3.51
N LEU A 284 9.06 6.90 3.98
CA LEU A 284 8.03 5.93 4.30
C LEU A 284 8.02 5.66 5.80
N PHE A 285 6.82 5.59 6.36
CA PHE A 285 6.58 5.09 7.70
C PHE A 285 5.31 4.26 7.72
N GLY A 286 5.30 3.19 8.49
CA GLY A 286 4.09 2.45 8.78
C GLY A 286 4.07 1.90 10.19
N TYR A 287 2.85 1.59 10.61
CA TYR A 287 2.51 1.07 11.91
C TYR A 287 1.50 -0.06 11.74
N GLU A 288 1.66 -1.10 12.55
CA GLU A 288 0.73 -2.20 12.64
C GLU A 288 0.52 -2.59 14.10
N ASN A 289 -0.74 -2.58 14.52
CA ASN A 289 -1.18 -3.13 15.80
C ASN A 289 -1.22 -4.66 15.69
N GLN A 290 -0.06 -5.28 15.90
CA GLN A 290 0.08 -6.73 15.85
C GLN A 290 -0.81 -7.45 16.86
N SER A 291 -1.09 -6.83 18.00
CA SER A 291 -2.03 -7.38 18.98
C SER A 291 -3.40 -7.62 18.34
N GLU A 292 -3.98 -6.60 17.70
CA GLU A 292 -5.28 -6.69 17.03
C GLU A 292 -5.24 -7.56 15.76
N THR A 293 -4.19 -7.42 14.92
CA THR A 293 -4.03 -8.25 13.72
C THR A 293 -3.96 -9.74 14.09
N MET A 294 -3.10 -10.11 15.05
CA MET A 294 -2.90 -11.50 15.45
C MET A 294 -4.13 -12.08 16.15
N ARG A 295 -4.89 -11.25 16.88
CA ARG A 295 -6.19 -11.67 17.43
C ARG A 295 -7.16 -12.07 16.33
N ALA A 296 -7.30 -11.22 15.32
CA ALA A 296 -8.15 -11.49 14.16
C ALA A 296 -7.71 -12.73 13.37
N GLU A 297 -6.41 -12.85 13.11
CA GLU A 297 -5.84 -13.99 12.39
C GLU A 297 -5.99 -15.31 13.16
N LEU A 298 -5.73 -15.32 14.47
CA LEU A 298 -5.84 -16.53 15.29
C LEU A 298 -7.30 -17.01 15.37
N GLU A 299 -8.26 -16.10 15.51
CA GLU A 299 -9.68 -16.45 15.46
C GLU A 299 -10.11 -16.96 14.09
N ALA A 300 -9.63 -16.33 13.01
CA ALA A 300 -9.90 -16.77 11.65
C ALA A 300 -9.27 -18.15 11.36
N LEU A 301 -8.03 -18.41 11.80
CA LEU A 301 -7.37 -19.72 11.66
C LEU A 301 -8.09 -20.83 12.41
N LYS A 302 -8.65 -20.53 13.60
CA LYS A 302 -9.45 -21.49 14.37
C LYS A 302 -10.80 -21.80 13.73
N LYS A 303 -11.41 -20.83 13.05
CA LYS A 303 -12.68 -21.01 12.30
C LYS A 303 -12.46 -21.71 10.95
N ASP A 304 -11.43 -21.29 10.20
CA ASP A 304 -11.06 -21.83 8.89
C ASP A 304 -9.55 -21.67 8.59
N GLY A 305 -8.76 -22.65 9.01
CA GLY A 305 -7.28 -22.63 8.91
C GLY A 305 -6.67 -22.52 7.49
N GLY A 306 -7.48 -22.66 6.43
CA GLY A 306 -7.02 -22.67 5.04
C GLY A 306 -7.15 -21.31 4.37
N ALA A 307 -8.22 -20.57 4.69
CA ALA A 307 -8.43 -19.22 4.19
C ALA A 307 -7.52 -18.20 4.91
N ALA A 308 -7.33 -18.35 6.22
CA ALA A 308 -6.59 -17.38 7.04
C ALA A 308 -5.06 -17.45 6.88
N ALA A 309 -4.48 -18.65 6.64
CA ALA A 309 -3.04 -18.78 6.41
C ALA A 309 -2.56 -18.10 5.11
N ASN A 310 -3.44 -18.03 4.11
CA ASN A 310 -3.18 -17.28 2.88
C ASN A 310 -3.30 -15.75 3.09
N ALA A 311 -4.07 -15.30 4.08
CA ALA A 311 -4.16 -13.88 4.47
C ALA A 311 -2.96 -13.43 5.33
N ALA A 312 -2.41 -14.27 6.21
CA ALA A 312 -1.20 -13.95 6.97
C ALA A 312 0.05 -13.76 6.09
N LEU A 313 0.09 -14.41 4.92
CA LEU A 313 1.13 -14.18 3.89
C LEU A 313 0.95 -12.86 3.14
N THR A 314 -0.17 -12.15 3.33
CA THR A 314 -0.39 -10.80 2.79
C THR A 314 0.15 -9.75 3.76
N SER A 315 1.47 -9.75 3.96
CA SER A 315 2.14 -8.65 4.64
C SER A 315 1.83 -7.33 3.90
N PRO A 316 1.67 -6.19 4.60
CA PRO A 316 1.61 -4.87 3.98
C PRO A 316 2.76 -4.63 2.98
N LEU A 317 3.92 -5.25 3.23
CA LEU A 317 5.08 -5.23 2.34
C LEU A 317 4.81 -5.92 0.99
N ASN A 318 4.05 -7.01 0.95
CA ASN A 318 3.65 -7.67 -0.31
C ASN A 318 2.65 -6.81 -1.09
N GLY A 319 1.73 -6.14 -0.39
CA GLY A 319 0.84 -5.16 -1.00
C GLY A 319 1.57 -3.94 -1.54
N ALA A 320 2.59 -3.44 -0.81
CA ALA A 320 3.43 -2.32 -1.24
C ALA A 320 4.36 -2.66 -2.40
N LEU A 321 4.79 -3.92 -2.53
CA LEU A 321 5.71 -4.39 -3.58
C LEU A 321 5.02 -5.12 -4.75
N GLY A 322 3.70 -5.33 -4.70
CA GLY A 322 2.93 -5.96 -5.78
C GLY A 322 3.31 -7.42 -6.06
N VAL A 323 3.87 -8.13 -5.08
CA VAL A 323 4.34 -9.52 -5.26
C VAL A 323 3.16 -10.48 -5.09
N PRO A 324 2.84 -11.33 -6.09
CA PRO A 324 1.76 -12.31 -5.96
C PRO A 324 2.11 -13.34 -4.88
N THR A 325 1.19 -13.53 -3.93
CA THR A 325 1.35 -14.52 -2.86
C THR A 325 1.03 -15.93 -3.38
N PRO A 326 1.94 -16.91 -3.22
CA PRO A 326 1.62 -18.30 -3.53
C PRO A 326 0.56 -18.82 -2.57
N GLN A 327 -0.46 -19.49 -3.11
CA GLN A 327 -1.47 -20.17 -2.28
C GLN A 327 -0.85 -21.44 -1.70
N VAL A 328 -0.72 -21.51 -0.38
CA VAL A 328 -0.21 -22.68 0.32
C VAL A 328 -1.31 -23.21 1.23
N ASN A 329 -1.67 -24.49 1.06
CA ASN A 329 -2.69 -25.13 1.89
C ASN A 329 -2.08 -25.68 3.18
N PHE A 330 -1.98 -24.83 4.21
CA PHE A 330 -1.36 -25.20 5.48
C PHE A 330 -2.17 -26.20 6.33
N LYS A 331 -3.46 -26.45 6.00
CA LYS A 331 -4.30 -27.41 6.75
C LYS A 331 -3.77 -28.84 6.73
N GLU A 332 -2.98 -29.19 5.71
CA GLU A 332 -2.38 -30.53 5.60
C GLU A 332 -1.15 -30.69 6.52
N TRP A 333 -0.58 -29.59 7.01
CA TRP A 333 0.67 -29.56 7.77
C TRP A 333 0.46 -29.16 9.24
N MET A 334 -0.63 -28.45 9.55
CA MET A 334 -0.91 -27.91 10.88
C MET A 334 -2.36 -28.17 11.31
N ASP A 335 -2.54 -28.64 12.55
CA ASP A 335 -3.84 -28.71 13.20
C ASP A 335 -4.13 -27.40 13.96
N PHE A 336 -4.88 -26.51 13.30
CA PHE A 336 -5.23 -25.20 13.84
C PHE A 336 -6.21 -25.25 15.02
N SER A 337 -6.85 -26.40 15.29
CA SER A 337 -7.70 -26.56 16.48
C SER A 337 -6.89 -26.54 17.78
N LEU A 338 -5.60 -26.90 17.71
CA LEU A 338 -4.67 -26.90 18.84
C LEU A 338 -4.14 -25.50 19.20
N LEU A 339 -4.47 -24.47 18.40
CA LEU A 339 -4.03 -23.12 18.69
C LEU A 339 -4.61 -22.62 20.02
N PRO A 340 -3.78 -22.04 20.91
CA PRO A 340 -4.24 -21.49 22.17
C PRO A 340 -5.28 -20.39 21.93
N THR A 341 -6.09 -20.06 22.95
CA THR A 341 -6.91 -18.83 22.89
C THR A 341 -5.99 -17.62 22.84
N TYR A 342 -6.41 -16.57 22.14
CA TYR A 342 -5.61 -15.36 21.97
C TYR A 342 -5.16 -14.78 23.32
N GLU A 343 -6.03 -14.80 24.33
CA GLU A 343 -5.75 -14.35 25.70
C GLU A 343 -4.48 -14.98 26.30
N LYS A 344 -4.16 -16.24 25.95
CA LYS A 344 -2.96 -16.93 26.46
C LYS A 344 -1.67 -16.43 25.81
N VAL A 345 -1.76 -15.88 24.60
CA VAL A 345 -0.61 -15.43 23.80
C VAL A 345 -0.56 -13.91 23.63
N ALA A 346 -1.60 -13.18 24.04
CA ALA A 346 -1.72 -11.73 23.89
C ALA A 346 -0.50 -10.96 24.44
N LYS A 347 0.09 -11.43 25.55
CA LYS A 347 1.27 -10.81 26.16
C LYS A 347 2.52 -10.75 25.27
N TYR A 348 2.57 -11.55 24.19
CA TYR A 348 3.68 -11.58 23.24
C TYR A 348 3.51 -10.60 22.08
N PHE A 349 2.33 -10.00 21.93
CA PHE A 349 2.04 -9.10 20.82
C PHE A 349 1.89 -7.67 21.33
N TYR A 350 2.47 -6.73 20.58
CA TYR A 350 2.31 -5.31 20.84
C TYR A 350 2.00 -4.59 19.53
N PHE A 351 2.91 -3.77 19.04
CA PHE A 351 2.84 -3.20 17.71
C PHE A 351 4.18 -3.38 16.99
N THR A 352 4.18 -3.13 15.69
CA THR A 352 5.40 -3.04 14.88
C THR A 352 5.35 -1.79 14.05
N VAL A 353 6.52 -1.20 13.81
CA VAL A 353 6.69 -0.08 12.89
C VAL A 353 7.67 -0.47 11.79
N TYR A 354 7.51 0.15 10.63
CA TYR A 354 8.50 0.07 9.56
C TYR A 354 8.76 1.45 8.98
N GLY A 355 9.93 1.59 8.39
CA GLY A 355 10.37 2.83 7.77
C GLY A 355 11.18 2.54 6.52
N GLY A 356 11.05 3.42 5.54
CA GLY A 356 11.78 3.33 4.28
C GLY A 356 12.43 4.67 3.96
N GLY A 357 13.62 4.62 3.38
CA GLY A 357 14.36 5.81 2.98
C GLY A 357 15.36 5.52 1.87
N ALA A 358 15.90 6.59 1.30
CA ALA A 358 16.91 6.53 0.26
C ALA A 358 18.08 7.44 0.61
N THR A 359 19.29 6.96 0.36
CA THR A 359 20.53 7.76 0.39
C THR A 359 21.10 7.86 -1.02
N VAL A 360 22.28 8.44 -1.20
CA VAL A 360 23.02 8.38 -2.48
C VAL A 360 23.50 6.95 -2.81
N GLU A 361 23.69 6.12 -1.79
CA GLU A 361 24.26 4.77 -1.93
C GLU A 361 23.20 3.70 -2.20
N GLY A 362 22.00 3.84 -1.64
CA GLY A 362 20.99 2.80 -1.74
C GLY A 362 19.65 3.14 -1.11
N LEU A 363 18.81 2.11 -1.02
CA LEU A 363 17.50 2.15 -0.39
C LEU A 363 17.55 1.32 0.89
N THR A 364 16.95 1.83 1.96
CA THR A 364 16.88 1.15 3.25
C THR A 364 15.42 0.91 3.62
N LEU A 365 15.13 -0.31 4.07
CA LEU A 365 13.88 -0.69 4.72
C LEU A 365 14.21 -1.20 6.12
N LYS A 366 13.53 -0.65 7.14
CA LYS A 366 13.69 -1.06 8.53
C LYS A 366 12.35 -1.50 9.09
N LEU A 367 12.35 -2.52 9.93
CA LEU A 367 11.20 -3.03 10.67
C LEU A 367 11.62 -3.14 12.14
N PHE A 368 10.85 -2.57 13.05
CA PHE A 368 11.11 -2.63 14.47
C PHE A 368 9.86 -3.06 15.25
N ALA A 369 10.01 -4.10 16.06
CA ALA A 369 9.00 -4.61 16.97
C ALA A 369 9.48 -4.40 18.41
N PRO A 370 8.95 -3.40 19.15
CA PRO A 370 9.35 -3.16 20.53
C PRO A 370 8.98 -4.34 21.44
N THR A 371 9.78 -4.59 22.46
CA THR A 371 9.45 -5.59 23.49
C THR A 371 8.12 -5.22 24.15
N PRO A 372 7.12 -6.12 24.16
CA PRO A 372 5.84 -5.88 24.81
C PRO A 372 6.02 -5.45 26.27
N PRO A 373 5.30 -4.41 26.76
CA PRO A 373 5.48 -3.91 28.12
C PRO A 373 5.36 -4.98 29.21
N GLY A 374 4.47 -5.97 29.01
CA GLY A 374 4.29 -7.09 29.94
C GLY A 374 5.47 -8.07 30.04
N LEU A 375 6.44 -8.01 29.12
CA LEU A 375 7.60 -8.91 29.09
C LEU A 375 8.89 -8.25 29.60
N LYS A 376 8.93 -6.90 29.68
CA LYS A 376 10.11 -6.15 30.14
C LYS A 376 10.53 -6.47 31.59
N GLY A 377 9.61 -6.97 32.43
CA GLY A 377 9.89 -7.35 33.82
C GLY A 377 10.37 -8.78 34.04
N THR A 378 10.11 -9.70 33.12
CA THR A 378 10.44 -11.14 33.26
C THR A 378 11.88 -11.48 32.89
N GLN A 379 12.54 -10.71 32.03
CA GLN A 379 13.92 -11.00 31.60
C GLN A 379 14.96 -10.74 32.70
N ASN A 380 14.69 -9.83 33.64
CA ASN A 380 15.56 -9.58 34.80
C ASN A 380 15.49 -10.67 35.89
N SER A 381 14.63 -11.68 35.73
CA SER A 381 14.48 -12.77 36.71
C SER A 381 15.22 -14.06 36.34
N SER A 382 15.75 -14.16 35.12
CA SER A 382 16.47 -15.36 34.64
C SER A 382 18.00 -15.29 34.86
N THR A 383 18.50 -14.27 35.54
CA THR A 383 19.92 -14.07 35.89
C THR A 383 20.18 -14.14 37.40
N LYS A 384 19.36 -14.88 38.16
CA LYS A 384 19.67 -15.21 39.56
C LYS A 384 19.77 -16.70 39.81
#